data_AF-A0A8J8FIM8-F1
#
_entry.id   AF-A0A8J8FIM8-F1
#
_cell.length_a   1.000
_cell.length_b   1.000
_cell.length_c   1.000
_cell.angle_alpha   90.00
_cell.angle_beta   90.00
_cell.angle_gamma   90.00
#
_symmetry.space_group_name_H-M   'P 1'
#
loop_
_entity.id
_entity.type
_entity.pdbx_description
1 polymer ?
#
loop_
_entity_poly.entity_id
_entity_poly.type
_entity_poly.pdbx_seq_one_letter_code
_entity_poly.pdbx_strand_id
1 'polypeptide(L)'
;MIAIAALFTVGIVGAAEHHAAQALEHAAVSGVHGEMGHAKDLTQHAKAALKHAKASEKEHAEAHEHMTQGVKHLNEAIKHGKMDHAKVATKHINEAMTHIKASIGK
;
A
#
# COMPACT_ATOMS: atom_id res chain seq x y z
N MET A 1 -20.51 43.75 0.48
CA MET A 1 -19.75 42.48 0.53
C MET A 1 -20.75 41.34 0.53
N ILE A 2 -20.89 40.64 -0.59
CA ILE A 2 -21.82 39.51 -0.72
C ILE A 2 -21.05 38.26 -0.31
N ALA A 3 -21.43 37.67 0.82
CA ALA A 3 -20.87 36.41 1.28
C ALA A 3 -21.47 35.27 0.44
N ILE A 4 -20.67 34.74 -0.50
CA ILE A 4 -20.99 33.50 -1.20
C ILE A 4 -20.53 32.37 -0.28
N ALA A 5 -21.49 31.70 0.34
CA ALA A 5 -21.29 30.41 0.98
C ALA A 5 -21.04 29.37 -0.12
N ALA A 6 -19.78 29.08 -0.41
CA ALA A 6 -19.40 27.91 -1.17
C ALA A 6 -19.50 26.69 -0.25
N LEU A 7 -20.61 25.94 -0.36
CA LEU A 7 -20.66 24.55 0.07
C LEU A 7 -19.60 23.79 -0.74
N PHE A 8 -18.41 23.61 -0.17
CA PHE A 8 -17.48 22.61 -0.67
C PHE A 8 -18.02 21.24 -0.27
N THR A 9 -18.55 20.53 -1.26
CA THR A 9 -18.83 19.10 -1.20
C THR A 9 -17.56 18.36 -0.78
N VAL A 10 -17.44 18.00 0.50
CA VAL A 10 -16.51 16.96 0.95
C VAL A 10 -17.13 15.63 0.55
N GLY A 11 -16.99 15.27 -0.72
CA GLY A 11 -17.47 14.04 -1.29
C GLY A 11 -16.32 13.25 -1.88
N ILE A 12 -16.03 12.09 -1.29
CA ILE A 12 -15.34 10.94 -1.90
C ILE A 12 -13.80 11.02 -2.08
N VAL A 13 -13.16 12.19 -2.02
CA VAL A 13 -11.69 12.31 -2.22
C VAL A 13 -10.83 11.62 -1.13
N GLY A 14 -11.39 11.23 0.02
CA GLY A 14 -10.59 10.79 1.18
C GLY A 14 -10.37 9.28 1.38
N ALA A 15 -11.18 8.40 0.78
CA ALA A 15 -11.15 6.97 1.16
C ALA A 15 -9.99 6.19 0.52
N ALA A 16 -9.75 6.40 -0.77
CA ALA A 16 -8.71 5.68 -1.48
C ALA A 16 -7.31 6.16 -1.12
N GLU A 17 -7.14 7.46 -0.92
CA GLU A 17 -5.90 8.04 -0.38
C GLU A 17 -5.63 7.51 1.04
N HIS A 18 -6.69 7.37 1.86
CA HIS A 18 -6.58 6.77 3.18
C HIS A 18 -6.13 5.31 3.12
N HIS A 19 -6.74 4.50 2.24
CA HIS A 19 -6.32 3.11 2.03
C HIS A 19 -4.90 3.01 1.46
N ALA A 20 -4.50 3.86 0.52
CA ALA A 20 -3.13 3.86 -0.02
C ALA A 20 -2.09 4.22 1.05
N ALA A 21 -2.37 5.22 1.89
CA ALA A 21 -1.51 5.60 3.02
C ALA A 21 -1.35 4.45 4.02
N GLN A 22 -2.44 3.78 4.39
CA GLN A 22 -2.40 2.61 5.27
C GLN A 22 -1.67 1.41 4.65
N ALA A 23 -1.81 1.22 3.33
CA ALA A 23 -1.05 0.20 2.61
C ALA A 23 0.46 0.48 2.71
N LEU A 24 0.85 1.74 2.54
CA LEU A 24 2.24 2.18 2.63
C LEU A 24 2.80 2.04 4.05
N GLU A 25 2.03 2.40 5.07
CA GLU A 25 2.42 2.27 6.48
C GLU A 25 2.70 0.80 6.83
N HIS A 26 1.75 -0.10 6.54
CA HIS A 26 1.96 -1.52 6.78
C HIS A 26 3.11 -2.09 5.95
N ALA A 27 3.31 -1.65 4.70
CA ALA A 27 4.44 -2.07 3.90
C ALA A 27 5.78 -1.59 4.50
N ALA A 28 5.86 -0.37 5.04
CA ALA A 28 7.06 0.12 5.72
C ALA A 28 7.41 -0.72 6.96
N VAL A 29 6.42 -1.01 7.82
CA VAL A 29 6.64 -1.89 8.99
C VAL A 29 7.03 -3.30 8.57
N SER A 30 6.43 -3.82 7.49
CA SER A 30 6.80 -5.09 6.87
C SER A 30 8.26 -5.12 6.43
N GLY A 31 8.77 -4.01 5.87
CA GLY A 31 10.15 -3.85 5.44
C GLY A 31 11.13 -3.91 6.61
N VAL A 32 10.82 -3.20 7.70
CA VAL A 32 11.61 -3.22 8.95
C VAL A 32 11.73 -4.64 9.50
N HIS A 33 10.63 -5.38 9.61
CA HIS A 33 10.68 -6.79 10.01
C HIS A 33 11.46 -7.67 9.04
N GLY A 34 11.37 -7.38 7.74
CA GLY A 34 12.15 -8.04 6.71
C GLY A 34 13.65 -7.86 6.85
N GLU A 35 14.10 -6.64 7.15
CA GLU A 35 15.51 -6.31 7.39
C GLU A 35 16.06 -7.03 8.63
N MET A 36 15.22 -7.25 9.65
CA MET A 36 15.55 -8.05 10.84
C MET A 36 15.51 -9.57 10.58
N GLY A 37 15.09 -10.02 9.40
CA GLY A 37 14.93 -11.45 9.10
C GLY A 37 13.67 -12.07 9.68
N HIS A 38 12.75 -11.27 10.23
CA HIS A 38 11.51 -11.75 10.85
C HIS A 38 10.44 -12.06 9.79
N ALA A 39 10.60 -13.15 9.04
CA ALA A 39 9.74 -13.48 7.91
C ALA A 39 8.24 -13.58 8.28
N LYS A 40 7.93 -14.07 9.49
CA LYS A 40 6.56 -14.18 9.99
C LYS A 40 5.90 -12.82 10.18
N ASP A 41 6.56 -11.89 10.87
CA ASP A 41 6.03 -10.54 11.14
C ASP A 41 5.96 -9.72 9.85
N LEU A 42 6.98 -9.81 8.99
CA LEU A 42 6.93 -9.29 7.62
C LEU A 42 5.66 -9.79 6.92
N THR A 43 5.41 -11.09 6.93
CA THR A 43 4.23 -11.67 6.23
C THR A 43 2.92 -11.14 6.79
N GLN A 44 2.82 -10.88 8.09
CA GLN A 44 1.62 -10.31 8.72
C GLN A 44 1.37 -8.89 8.23
N HIS A 45 2.39 -8.03 8.28
CA HIS A 45 2.27 -6.65 7.81
C HIS A 45 2.07 -6.57 6.29
N ALA A 46 2.72 -7.42 5.50
CA ALA A 46 2.50 -7.52 4.06
C ALA A 46 1.03 -7.87 3.70
N LYS A 47 0.38 -8.77 4.47
CA LYS A 47 -1.05 -9.09 4.29
C LYS A 47 -1.96 -7.90 4.62
N ALA A 48 -1.64 -7.15 5.67
CA ALA A 48 -2.38 -5.93 6.01
C ALA A 48 -2.23 -4.90 4.90
N ALA A 49 -1.00 -4.63 4.44
CA ALA A 49 -0.73 -3.76 3.31
C ALA A 49 -1.52 -4.18 2.07
N LEU A 50 -1.55 -5.48 1.75
CA LEU A 50 -2.28 -6.02 0.59
C LEU A 50 -3.78 -5.76 0.67
N LYS A 51 -4.38 -5.87 1.87
CA LYS A 51 -5.81 -5.58 2.08
C LYS A 51 -6.12 -4.13 1.72
N HIS A 52 -5.32 -3.19 2.22
CA HIS A 52 -5.51 -1.77 1.97
C HIS A 52 -5.19 -1.39 0.51
N ALA A 53 -4.11 -1.94 -0.06
CA ALA A 53 -3.74 -1.73 -1.46
C ALA A 53 -4.86 -2.17 -2.42
N LYS A 54 -5.47 -3.34 -2.19
CA LYS A 54 -6.62 -3.84 -2.97
C LYS A 54 -7.90 -3.03 -2.78
N ALA A 55 -8.07 -2.35 -1.64
CA ALA A 55 -9.19 -1.44 -1.45
C ALA A 55 -8.97 -0.16 -2.26
N SER A 56 -7.78 0.45 -2.13
CA SER A 56 -7.38 1.62 -2.91
C SER A 56 -7.43 1.37 -4.43
N GLU A 57 -6.96 0.20 -4.89
CA GLU A 57 -6.97 -0.21 -6.31
C GLU A 57 -8.37 -0.20 -6.94
N LYS A 58 -9.41 -0.54 -6.16
CA LYS A 58 -10.80 -0.58 -6.65
C LYS A 58 -11.46 0.79 -6.73
N GLU A 59 -10.95 1.74 -5.97
CA GLU A 59 -11.59 3.05 -5.81
C GLU A 59 -11.07 4.07 -6.85
N HIS A 60 -9.89 3.85 -7.45
CA HIS A 60 -9.30 4.75 -8.45
C HIS A 60 -8.86 4.01 -9.73
N ALA A 61 -9.44 4.37 -10.87
CA ALA A 61 -9.09 3.81 -12.18
C ALA A 61 -7.79 4.39 -12.77
N GLU A 62 -7.43 5.63 -12.44
CA GLU A 62 -6.24 6.32 -13.01
C GLU A 62 -4.96 6.07 -12.20
N ALA A 63 -5.07 5.89 -10.89
CA ALA A 63 -3.97 5.46 -9.99
C ALA A 63 -3.69 3.94 -10.06
N HIS A 64 -4.43 3.23 -10.91
CA HIS A 64 -4.52 1.77 -10.91
C HIS A 64 -3.19 1.08 -11.26
N GLU A 65 -2.44 1.54 -12.28
CA GLU A 65 -1.28 0.80 -12.76
C GLU A 65 -0.21 0.60 -11.67
N HIS A 66 0.18 1.68 -10.99
CA HIS A 66 1.14 1.59 -9.92
C HIS A 66 0.57 0.82 -8.71
N MET A 67 -0.70 1.04 -8.34
CA MET A 67 -1.30 0.28 -7.25
C MET A 67 -1.35 -1.23 -7.56
N THR A 68 -1.66 -1.62 -8.79
CA THR A 68 -1.64 -3.02 -9.26
C THR A 68 -0.25 -3.63 -9.18
N GLN A 69 0.80 -2.90 -9.56
CA GLN A 69 2.17 -3.38 -9.36
C GLN A 69 2.49 -3.50 -7.86
N GLY A 70 2.06 -2.55 -7.03
CA GLY A 70 2.16 -2.62 -5.57
C GLY A 70 1.53 -3.89 -5.01
N VAL A 71 0.28 -4.19 -5.41
CA VAL A 71 -0.46 -5.41 -5.07
C VAL A 71 0.29 -6.66 -5.51
N LYS A 72 0.86 -6.69 -6.73
CA LYS A 72 1.65 -7.82 -7.23
C LYS A 72 2.88 -8.08 -6.36
N HIS A 73 3.65 -7.05 -6.05
CA HIS A 73 4.83 -7.18 -5.20
C HIS A 73 4.49 -7.58 -3.76
N LEU A 74 3.37 -7.08 -3.20
CA LEU A 74 2.88 -7.54 -1.89
C LEU A 74 2.54 -9.03 -1.89
N ASN A 75 1.93 -9.56 -2.96
CA ASN A 75 1.67 -11.00 -3.08
C ASN A 75 2.97 -11.82 -3.12
N GLU A 76 3.97 -11.39 -3.88
CA GLU A 76 5.27 -12.09 -3.90
C GLU A 76 6.01 -11.98 -2.56
N ALA A 77 5.93 -10.83 -1.87
CA ALA A 77 6.46 -10.69 -0.51
C ALA A 77 5.80 -11.68 0.46
N ILE A 78 4.47 -11.83 0.41
CA ILE A 78 3.74 -12.80 1.24
C ILE A 78 4.13 -14.23 0.90
N LYS A 79 4.28 -14.56 -0.39
CA LYS A 79 4.69 -15.89 -0.84
C LYS A 79 6.09 -16.23 -0.32
N HIS A 80 7.06 -15.35 -0.51
CA HIS A 80 8.42 -15.55 -0.02
C HIS A 80 8.52 -15.52 1.52
N GLY A 81 7.76 -14.66 2.18
CA GLY A 81 7.70 -14.61 3.65
C GLY A 81 7.14 -15.90 4.26
N LYS A 82 6.13 -16.52 3.63
CA LYS A 82 5.63 -17.86 4.03
C LYS A 82 6.66 -18.97 3.84
N MET A 83 7.65 -18.79 2.97
CA MET A 83 8.77 -19.70 2.76
C MET A 83 9.96 -19.40 3.69
N ASP A 84 9.82 -18.47 4.64
CA ASP A 84 10.91 -17.97 5.49
C ASP A 84 12.04 -17.25 4.71
N HIS A 85 11.78 -16.86 3.46
CA HIS A 85 12.74 -16.13 2.62
C HIS A 85 12.70 -14.63 2.91
N ALA A 86 12.97 -14.23 4.17
CA ALA A 86 12.83 -12.84 4.63
C ALA A 86 13.52 -11.84 3.68
N LYS A 87 14.77 -12.08 3.29
CA LYS A 87 15.52 -11.19 2.38
C LYS A 87 14.87 -11.00 1.01
N VAL A 88 14.28 -12.05 0.43
CA VAL A 88 13.59 -11.96 -0.88
C VAL A 88 12.27 -11.24 -0.70
N ALA A 89 11.55 -11.53 0.39
CA ALA A 89 10.31 -10.86 0.72
C ALA A 89 10.51 -9.34 0.93
N THR A 90 11.58 -8.93 1.62
CA THR A 90 11.94 -7.51 1.81
C THR A 90 12.16 -6.78 0.49
N LYS A 91 12.81 -7.40 -0.49
CA LYS A 91 12.99 -6.80 -1.83
C LYS A 91 11.65 -6.46 -2.47
N HIS A 92 10.72 -7.42 -2.44
CA HIS A 92 9.37 -7.18 -2.95
C HIS A 92 8.59 -6.15 -2.12
N ILE A 93 8.78 -6.07 -0.80
CA ILE A 93 8.19 -4.99 -0.01
C ILE A 93 8.70 -3.61 -0.47
N ASN A 94 9.99 -3.45 -0.72
CA ASN A 94 10.56 -2.18 -1.18
C ASN A 94 10.04 -1.78 -2.57
N GLU A 95 9.88 -2.74 -3.47
CA GLU A 95 9.24 -2.53 -4.78
C GLU A 95 7.76 -2.14 -4.62
N ALA A 96 7.03 -2.82 -3.73
CA ALA A 96 5.64 -2.50 -3.43
C ALA A 96 5.49 -1.07 -2.89
N MET A 97 6.34 -0.66 -1.94
CA MET A 97 6.33 0.70 -1.39
C MET A 97 6.60 1.76 -2.45
N THR A 98 7.52 1.49 -3.38
CA THR A 98 7.84 2.39 -4.50
C THR A 98 6.61 2.64 -5.36
N HIS A 99 5.91 1.57 -5.72
CA HIS A 99 4.69 1.64 -6.51
C HIS A 99 3.51 2.28 -5.76
N ILE A 100 3.28 1.92 -4.49
CA ILE A 100 2.20 2.51 -3.68
C ILE A 100 2.41 4.01 -3.48
N LYS A 101 3.66 4.48 -3.28
CA LYS A 101 3.94 5.93 -3.24
C LYS A 101 3.61 6.61 -4.57
N ALA A 102 3.94 5.97 -5.69
CA ALA A 102 3.68 6.50 -7.01
C ALA A 102 2.18 6.53 -7.38
N SER A 103 1.32 5.78 -6.67
CA SER A 103 -0.13 5.82 -6.85
C SER A 103 -0.86 6.86 -5.99
N ILE A 104 -0.20 7.50 -5.02
CA ILE A 104 -0.81 8.51 -4.12
C ILE A 104 -0.67 9.94 -4.69
N GLY A 105 0.23 10.17 -5.64
CA GLY A 105 0.60 11.51 -6.12
C GLY A 105 0.06 11.89 -7.50
N LYS A 106 -1.01 11.25 -7.99
CA LYS A 106 -1.60 11.54 -9.31
C LYS A 106 -3.11 11.68 -9.24
#